data_AF-A0A2V9SDV4-F1
#
_entry.id   AF-A0A2V9SDV4-F1
#
_cell.length_a   1.000
_cell.length_b   1.000
_cell.length_c   1.000
_cell.angle_alpha   90.00
_cell.angle_beta   90.00
_cell.angle_gamma   90.00
#
_symmetry.space_group_name_H-M   'P 1'
#
loop_
_entity.id
_entity.type
_entity.pdbx_description
1 polymer ?
#
loop_
_entity_poly.entity_id
_entity_poly.type
_entity_poly.pdbx_seq_one_letter_code
_entity_poly.pdbx_strand_id
1 'polypeptide(L)'
;MISVFYFKSEFKRHVKVKGEANPYDPTYETYFEEREEAHMLETFRGTSTLRYLWHEQRGLCTLCNTKITRITGWRLHYCVPRVMGGSTGATNRVLLHPECHDRVHRQRLPVSKPRLLSRGVRRA
;
A
#
# COMPACT_ATOMS: atom_id res chain seq x y z
N MET A 1 -13.72 49.28 -0.69
CA MET A 1 -12.68 48.36 -1.17
C MET A 1 -13.19 46.94 -0.95
N ILE A 2 -13.59 46.24 -2.01
CA ILE A 2 -14.10 44.86 -1.92
C ILE A 2 -12.89 43.93 -2.06
N SER A 3 -12.47 43.30 -0.97
CA SER A 3 -11.50 42.21 -1.04
C SER A 3 -12.16 41.01 -1.69
N VAL A 4 -11.89 40.80 -2.98
CA VAL A 4 -12.25 39.57 -3.67
C VAL A 4 -11.26 38.50 -3.21
N PHE A 5 -11.66 37.69 -2.24
CA PHE A 5 -10.90 36.50 -1.85
C PHE A 5 -10.96 35.49 -3.00
N TYR A 6 -9.91 35.43 -3.82
CA TYR A 6 -9.75 34.41 -4.83
C TYR A 6 -9.58 33.04 -4.16
N PHE A 7 -10.58 32.18 -4.27
CA PHE A 7 -10.46 30.77 -3.91
C PHE A 7 -9.56 30.08 -4.97
N LYS A 8 -8.30 29.84 -4.61
CA LYS A 8 -7.37 29.08 -5.45
C LYS A 8 -7.82 27.61 -5.47
N SER A 9 -8.50 27.19 -6.54
CA SER A 9 -8.70 25.77 -6.80
C SER A 9 -7.40 25.17 -7.35
N GLU A 10 -6.80 24.24 -6.60
CA GLU A 10 -5.60 23.54 -7.06
C GLU A 10 -6.00 22.38 -7.98
N PHE A 11 -5.75 22.55 -9.28
CA PHE A 11 -5.93 21.49 -10.27
C PHE A 11 -4.84 20.44 -10.14
N LYS A 12 -5.19 19.28 -9.59
CA LYS A 12 -4.28 18.13 -9.52
C LYS A 12 -4.15 17.48 -10.90
N ARG A 13 -2.92 17.34 -11.39
CA ARG A 13 -2.63 16.60 -12.62
C ARG A 13 -2.70 15.11 -12.33
N HIS A 14 -3.61 14.42 -13.01
CA HIS A 14 -3.67 12.96 -12.95
C HIS A 14 -2.73 12.36 -13.99
N VAL A 15 -1.87 11.43 -13.56
CA VAL A 15 -0.96 10.73 -14.47
C VAL A 15 -1.74 9.67 -15.25
N LYS A 16 -1.62 9.69 -16.58
CA LYS A 16 -2.28 8.70 -17.45
C LYS A 16 -1.73 7.30 -17.20
N VAL A 17 -2.62 6.30 -17.23
CA VAL A 17 -2.25 4.89 -17.24
C VAL A 17 -1.40 4.58 -18.48
N LYS A 18 -0.30 3.85 -18.33
CA LYS A 18 0.45 3.29 -19.46
C LYS A 18 -0.50 2.42 -20.29
N GLY A 19 -0.61 2.69 -21.60
CA GLY A 19 -1.58 2.01 -22.46
C GLY A 19 -1.38 0.50 -22.55
N GLU A 20 -0.12 0.06 -22.47
CA GLU A 20 0.27 -1.35 -22.51
C GLU A 20 0.07 -2.07 -21.16
N ALA A 21 -0.14 -1.32 -20.07
CA ALA A 21 -0.18 -1.91 -18.73
C ALA A 21 -1.47 -2.68 -18.47
N ASN A 22 -1.32 -4.01 -18.38
CA ASN A 22 -2.40 -4.93 -18.06
C ASN A 22 -2.41 -5.26 -16.55
N PRO A 23 -3.51 -4.99 -15.81
CA PRO A 23 -3.64 -5.37 -14.40
C PRO A 23 -3.56 -6.88 -14.11
N TYR A 24 -3.76 -7.71 -15.15
CA TYR A 24 -3.74 -9.17 -15.07
C TYR A 24 -2.43 -9.78 -15.57
N ASP A 25 -1.44 -8.95 -15.93
CA ASP A 25 -0.11 -9.40 -16.29
C ASP A 25 0.85 -9.16 -15.10
N PRO A 26 1.53 -10.22 -14.60
CA PRO A 26 2.51 -10.10 -13.52
C PRO A 26 3.60 -9.06 -13.77
N THR A 27 3.95 -8.78 -15.03
CA THR A 27 5.01 -7.81 -15.38
C THR A 27 4.68 -6.38 -14.93
N TYR A 28 3.39 -6.04 -14.78
CA TYR A 28 2.93 -4.73 -14.35
C TYR A 28 2.53 -4.66 -12.86
N GLU A 29 2.75 -5.72 -12.08
CA GLU A 29 2.34 -5.76 -10.67
C GLU A 29 2.92 -4.59 -9.86
N THR A 30 4.24 -4.39 -9.94
CA THR A 30 4.94 -3.28 -9.27
C THR A 30 4.41 -1.91 -9.71
N TYR A 31 4.07 -1.76 -10.99
CA TYR A 31 3.51 -0.53 -11.54
C TYR A 31 2.11 -0.21 -10.98
N PHE A 32 1.27 -1.23 -10.76
CA PHE A 32 -0.03 -1.03 -10.15
C PHE A 32 0.04 -0.86 -8.63
N GLU A 33 1.04 -1.47 -7.97
CA GLU A 33 1.36 -1.21 -6.56
C GLU A 33 1.76 0.26 -6.35
N GLU A 34 2.71 0.78 -7.13
CA GLU A 34 3.14 2.18 -7.14
C GLU A 34 1.99 3.17 -7.27
N ARG A 35 1.07 2.86 -8.18
CA ARG A 35 -0.05 3.76 -8.43
C ARG A 35 -1.07 3.73 -7.32
N GLU A 36 -1.30 2.56 -6.73
CA GLU A 36 -2.16 2.43 -5.56
C GLU A 36 -1.55 3.17 -4.36
N GLU A 37 -0.23 3.11 -4.16
CA GLU A 37 0.47 3.91 -3.13
C GLU A 37 0.20 5.41 -3.31
N ALA A 38 0.41 5.94 -4.51
CA ALA A 38 0.17 7.35 -4.82
C ALA A 38 -1.29 7.73 -4.60
N HIS A 39 -2.23 6.93 -5.13
CA HIS A 39 -3.66 7.14 -4.94
C HIS A 39 -4.06 7.09 -3.45
N MET A 40 -3.43 6.22 -2.67
CA MET A 40 -3.71 6.13 -1.24
C MET A 40 -3.21 7.35 -0.46
N LEU A 41 -2.04 7.87 -0.80
CA LEU A 41 -1.48 9.08 -0.19
C LEU A 41 -2.36 10.30 -0.44
N GLU A 42 -3.02 10.36 -1.60
CA GLU A 42 -3.85 11.49 -2.01
C GLU A 42 -5.28 11.46 -1.46
N THR A 43 -5.80 10.27 -1.13
CA THR A 43 -7.20 10.08 -0.75
C THR A 43 -7.38 9.85 0.75
N PHE A 44 -8.48 10.36 1.31
CA PHE A 44 -8.81 10.16 2.72
C PHE A 44 -9.01 8.67 3.09
N ARG A 45 -9.69 7.91 2.22
CA ARG A 45 -9.88 6.46 2.41
C ARG A 45 -8.56 5.69 2.31
N GLY A 46 -7.70 6.11 1.39
CA GLY A 46 -6.37 5.54 1.21
C GLY A 46 -5.47 5.74 2.42
N THR A 47 -5.33 6.99 2.87
CA THR A 47 -4.54 7.32 4.08
C THR A 47 -5.06 6.62 5.33
N SER A 48 -6.38 6.46 5.46
CA SER A 48 -6.99 5.66 6.53
C SER A 48 -6.59 4.18 6.44
N THR A 49 -6.54 3.62 5.23
CA THR A 49 -6.08 2.24 4.99
C THR A 49 -4.60 2.09 5.33
N LEU A 50 -3.74 3.01 4.90
CA LEU A 50 -2.31 3.01 5.23
C LEU A 50 -2.07 3.06 6.74
N ARG A 51 -2.82 3.91 7.45
CA ARG A 51 -2.76 3.99 8.92
C ARG A 51 -3.18 2.67 9.56
N TYR A 52 -4.25 2.05 9.07
CA TYR A 52 -4.68 0.73 9.55
C TYR A 52 -3.58 -0.32 9.38
N LEU A 53 -2.99 -0.42 8.17
CA LEU A 53 -1.91 -1.36 7.87
C LEU A 53 -0.70 -1.14 8.79
N TRP A 54 -0.31 0.12 9.00
CA TRP A 54 0.77 0.49 9.90
C TRP A 54 0.52 0.01 11.33
N HIS A 55 -0.67 0.26 11.88
CA HIS A 55 -1.00 -0.15 13.24
C HIS A 55 -1.09 -1.67 13.37
N GLU A 56 -1.68 -2.36 12.40
CA GLU A 56 -1.75 -3.82 12.37
C GLU A 56 -0.36 -4.45 12.39
N GLN A 57 0.58 -3.88 11.63
CA GLN A 57 1.97 -4.30 11.59
C GLN A 57 2.83 -3.77 12.74
N ARG A 58 2.27 -2.96 13.64
CA ARG A 58 3.01 -2.26 14.71
C ARG A 58 4.18 -1.42 14.16
N GLY A 59 4.05 -0.90 12.95
CA GLY A 59 5.10 -0.17 12.24
C GLY A 59 6.30 -1.01 11.85
N LEU A 60 6.19 -2.34 11.80
CA LEU A 60 7.25 -3.25 11.39
C LEU A 60 7.06 -3.70 9.94
N CYS A 61 8.16 -3.86 9.22
CA CYS A 61 8.16 -4.51 7.92
C CYS A 61 7.93 -6.01 8.10
N THR A 62 6.98 -6.60 7.37
CA THR A 62 6.61 -8.02 7.54
C THR A 62 7.67 -8.99 7.02
N LEU A 63 8.63 -8.53 6.22
CA LEU A 63 9.71 -9.36 5.69
C LEU A 63 10.93 -9.42 6.61
N CYS A 64 11.42 -8.27 7.10
CA CYS A 64 12.64 -8.20 7.92
C CYS A 64 12.37 -7.96 9.42
N ASN A 65 11.12 -7.71 9.80
CA ASN A 65 10.68 -7.43 11.17
C ASN A 65 11.34 -6.22 11.84
N THR A 66 11.94 -5.31 11.07
CA THR A 66 12.48 -4.04 11.57
C THR A 66 11.48 -2.90 11.38
N LYS A 67 11.66 -1.82 12.16
CA LYS A 67 10.77 -0.66 12.13
C LYS A 67 10.84 0.04 10.78
N ILE A 68 9.68 0.35 10.24
CA ILE A 68 9.51 1.30 9.16
C ILE A 68 9.64 2.70 9.78
N THR A 69 10.42 3.57 9.16
CA THR A 69 10.64 4.95 9.63
C THR A 69 10.43 5.92 8.47
N ARG A 70 10.41 7.23 8.77
CA ARG A 70 10.37 8.27 7.74
C ARG A 70 11.59 8.26 6.83
N ILE A 71 12.73 7.77 7.31
CA ILE A 71 13.99 7.70 6.56
C ILE A 71 13.97 6.51 5.60
N THR A 72 13.59 5.34 6.10
CA THR A 72 13.56 4.11 5.30
C THR A 72 12.39 4.09 4.31
N GLY A 73 11.32 4.83 4.60
CA GLY A 73 10.11 4.82 3.79
C GLY A 73 9.41 3.45 3.79
N TRP A 74 8.39 3.32 2.96
CA TRP A 74 7.62 2.09 2.80
C TRP A 74 7.08 1.94 1.38
N ARG A 75 6.74 0.71 1.02
CA ARG A 75 6.08 0.27 -0.20
C ARG A 75 4.89 -0.62 0.15
N LEU A 76 3.81 -0.51 -0.59
CA LEU A 76 2.64 -1.37 -0.51
C LEU A 76 2.89 -2.63 -1.32
N HIS A 77 2.56 -3.79 -0.75
CA HIS A 77 2.64 -5.07 -1.44
C HIS A 77 1.34 -5.85 -1.31
N TYR A 78 0.92 -6.55 -2.37
CA TYR A 78 -0.17 -7.52 -2.29
C TYR A 78 0.34 -8.91 -1.89
N CYS A 79 -0.19 -9.47 -0.81
CA CYS A 79 0.21 -10.82 -0.36
C CYS A 79 -0.16 -11.90 -1.39
N VAL A 80 -1.35 -11.78 -1.98
CA VAL A 80 -1.80 -12.55 -3.13
C VAL A 80 -1.89 -11.60 -4.32
N PRO A 81 -1.12 -11.83 -5.39
CA PRO A 81 -1.21 -11.05 -6.61
C PRO A 81 -2.64 -10.93 -7.14
N ARG A 82 -3.00 -9.78 -7.71
CA ARG A 82 -4.32 -9.58 -8.33
C ARG A 82 -4.58 -10.57 -9.46
N VAL A 83 -3.54 -10.90 -10.22
CA VAL A 83 -3.58 -11.88 -11.31
C VAL A 83 -3.95 -13.29 -10.82
N MET A 84 -3.67 -13.59 -9.55
CA MET A 84 -3.99 -14.86 -8.88
C MET A 84 -5.29 -14.78 -8.06
N GLY A 85 -6.15 -13.80 -8.32
CA GLY A 85 -7.42 -13.62 -7.61
C GLY A 85 -7.30 -12.92 -6.25
N GLY A 86 -6.16 -12.28 -5.97
CA GLY A 86 -5.97 -11.50 -4.76
C GLY A 86 -6.97 -10.34 -4.63
N SER A 87 -7.49 -10.13 -3.42
CA SER A 87 -8.42 -9.03 -3.17
C SER A 87 -7.72 -7.67 -3.17
N THR A 88 -8.47 -6.60 -3.45
CA THR A 88 -8.00 -5.21 -3.32
C THR A 88 -8.18 -4.66 -1.90
N GLY A 89 -8.59 -5.50 -0.95
CA GLY A 89 -8.84 -5.10 0.43
C GLY A 89 -7.55 -4.92 1.23
N ALA A 90 -7.67 -4.23 2.37
CA ALA A 90 -6.57 -4.08 3.32
C ALA A 90 -6.05 -5.44 3.86
N THR A 91 -6.89 -6.47 3.85
CA THR A 91 -6.55 -7.83 4.29
C THR A 91 -5.50 -8.50 3.41
N ASN A 92 -5.40 -8.10 2.13
CA ASN A 92 -4.45 -8.65 1.17
C ASN A 92 -3.24 -7.72 0.91
N ARG A 93 -3.02 -6.72 1.77
CA ARG A 93 -1.98 -5.71 1.57
C ARG A 93 -1.05 -5.63 2.77
N VAL A 94 0.24 -5.39 2.56
CA VAL A 94 1.22 -5.14 3.63
C VAL A 94 2.13 -3.99 3.26
N LEU A 95 2.73 -3.38 4.28
CA LEU A 95 3.79 -2.38 4.13
C LEU A 95 5.15 -3.05 4.30
N LEU A 96 6.04 -2.83 3.35
CA LEU A 96 7.42 -3.30 3.36
C LEU A 96 8.38 -2.11 3.23
N HIS A 97 9.64 -2.28 3.62
CA HIS A 97 10.69 -1.35 3.16
C HIS A 97 10.85 -1.44 1.65
N PRO A 98 11.29 -0.36 0.96
CA PRO A 98 11.58 -0.40 -0.46
C PRO A 98 12.51 -1.55 -0.88
N GLU A 99 13.61 -1.76 -0.15
CA GLU A 99 14.55 -2.83 -0.49
C GLU A 99 13.97 -4.22 -0.22
N CYS A 100 13.09 -4.33 0.78
CA CYS A 100 12.39 -5.57 1.08
C CYS A 100 11.35 -5.91 0.01
N HIS A 101 10.64 -4.90 -0.49
CA HIS A 101 9.67 -5.02 -1.58
C HIS A 101 10.36 -5.48 -2.87
N ASP A 102 11.47 -4.84 -3.24
CA ASP A 102 12.28 -5.25 -4.39
C ASP A 102 12.79 -6.68 -4.26
N ARG A 103 13.22 -7.08 -3.06
CA ARG A 103 13.68 -8.44 -2.78
C ARG A 103 12.56 -9.46 -2.95
N VAL A 104 11.34 -9.14 -2.52
CA VAL A 104 10.16 -9.99 -2.69
C VAL A 104 9.88 -10.23 -4.15
N HIS A 105 9.84 -9.17 -4.98
CA HIS A 105 9.58 -9.30 -6.41
C HIS A 105 10.71 -10.01 -7.16
N ARG A 106 11.97 -9.73 -6.80
CA ARG A 106 13.14 -10.35 -7.43
C ARG A 106 13.25 -11.84 -7.13
N GLN A 107 12.98 -12.24 -5.89
CA GLN A 107 13.17 -13.61 -5.41
C GLN A 107 11.87 -14.40 -5.31
N ARG A 108 10.72 -13.77 -5.62
CA ARG A 108 9.37 -14.33 -5.47
C ARG A 108 9.12 -14.89 -4.07
N LEU A 109 9.53 -14.13 -3.06
CA LEU A 109 9.36 -14.54 -1.66
C LEU A 109 7.87 -14.46 -1.27
N PRO A 110 7.33 -15.47 -0.57
CA PRO A 110 5.98 -15.37 -0.05
C PRO A 110 5.92 -14.34 1.08
N VAL A 111 4.95 -13.44 1.03
CA VAL A 111 4.68 -12.48 2.10
C VAL A 111 3.25 -12.66 2.57
N SER A 112 3.07 -12.76 3.88
CA SER A 112 1.76 -12.88 4.51
C SER A 112 1.53 -11.78 5.53
N LYS A 113 0.26 -11.54 5.86
CA LYS A 113 -0.12 -10.72 7.00
C LYS A 113 0.52 -11.26 8.29
N PRO A 114 0.91 -10.38 9.24
CA PRO A 114 1.30 -10.83 10.56
C PRO A 114 0.11 -11.55 11.20
N ARG A 115 0.35 -12.72 11.79
CA ARG A 115 -0.69 -13.47 12.49
C ARG A 115 -1.16 -12.62 13.66
N LEU A 116 -2.41 -12.14 13.62
CA LEU A 116 -3.05 -11.54 14.79
C LEU A 116 -2.97 -12.59 15.90
N LEU A 117 -2.27 -12.28 16.99
CA LEU A 117 -2.42 -13.06 18.23
C LEU A 117 -3.92 -13.06 18.52
N SER A 118 -4.53 -14.24 18.51
CA SER A 118 -5.97 -14.44 18.68
C SER A 118 -6.46 -13.50 19.78
N ARG A 119 -7.32 -12.52 19.42
CA ARG A 119 -8.10 -11.79 20.42
C ARG A 119 -8.77 -12.88 21.24
N GLY A 120 -8.37 -13.02 22.50
CA GLY A 120 -8.81 -14.11 23.37
C GLY A 120 -10.31 -14.29 23.21
N VAL A 121 -10.72 -15.50 22.82
CA VAL A 121 -12.13 -15.91 22.82
C VAL A 121 -12.62 -15.57 24.22
N ARG A 122 -13.47 -14.53 24.34
CA ARG A 122 -14.11 -14.25 25.63
C ARG A 122 -14.97 -15.47 25.90
N ARG A 123 -14.56 -16.29 26.86
CA ARG A 123 -15.39 -17.40 27.36
C ARG A 123 -16.70 -16.76 27.82
N ALA A 124 -17.80 -17.24 27.25
CA ALA A 124 -19.15 -16.92 27.70
C ALA A 124 -19.38 -17.51 29.09
#